data_AF-A0A7Z7LTH4-F1
#
_entry.id   AF-A0A7Z7LTH4-F1
#
_cell.length_a   1.000
_cell.length_b   1.000
_cell.length_c   1.000
_cell.angle_alpha   90.00
_cell.angle_beta   90.00
_cell.angle_gamma   90.00
#
_symmetry.space_group_name_H-M   'P 1'
#
loop_
_entity.id
_entity.type
_entity.pdbx_description
1 polymer ?
#
loop_
_entity_poly.entity_id
_entity_poly.type
_entity_poly.pdbx_seq_one_letter_code
_entity_poly.pdbx_strand_id
1 'polypeptide(L)'
;MPTSFNTHIRSAAKSIYLPFITGGLTLTAGIFIVLCNVNYIELCGSLFILSGLSLGIFTIRNYKIVNGWGGYVLFAALIMIAGAYINIYKTSDFFIGWTALLRCGVMFGSALDFKRQGHKAWKNISITGGIGILFSVILIAGPEALNLPTDFVITFLLLSVGLTSLLIFSELRKVNRLHGVIKTLMKKQDYNYSKSLLSQSSIK
;
A
#
# COMPACT_ATOMS: atom_id res chain seq x y z
N MET A 1 -34.55 25.75 2.36
CA MET A 1 -34.44 24.36 2.87
C MET A 1 -32.96 24.05 3.09
N PRO A 2 -32.50 23.68 4.29
CA PRO A 2 -31.11 23.28 4.48
C PRO A 2 -30.96 21.85 3.98
N THR A 3 -30.52 21.69 2.73
CA THR A 3 -30.21 20.36 2.18
C THR A 3 -28.91 19.87 2.78
N SER A 4 -29.06 19.04 3.82
CA SER A 4 -28.15 18.00 4.30
C SER A 4 -26.67 18.15 3.94
N PHE A 5 -25.84 18.47 4.93
CA PHE A 5 -24.42 18.11 5.01
C PHE A 5 -24.25 16.57 5.08
N ASN A 6 -24.73 15.86 4.07
CA ASN A 6 -24.62 14.42 3.95
C ASN A 6 -24.15 14.04 2.55
N THR A 7 -22.91 14.38 2.21
CA THR A 7 -22.23 13.76 1.08
C THR A 7 -20.75 13.58 1.41
N HIS A 8 -20.40 12.36 1.80
CA HIS A 8 -19.07 11.74 1.76
C HIS A 8 -18.07 12.02 2.90
N ILE A 9 -18.44 11.68 4.12
CA ILE A 9 -17.44 11.23 5.10
C ILE A 9 -17.38 9.69 5.01
N ARG A 10 -16.85 9.20 3.88
CA ARG A 10 -16.59 7.76 3.70
C ARG A 10 -15.50 7.39 4.72
N SER A 11 -15.91 6.65 5.74
CA SER A 11 -15.14 6.01 6.82
C SER A 11 -13.61 6.07 6.74
N ALA A 12 -12.99 6.36 7.87
CA ALA A 12 -11.61 6.01 8.21
C ALA A 12 -11.20 4.62 7.65
N ALA A 13 -10.04 4.54 7.00
CA ALA A 13 -9.48 3.27 6.54
C ALA A 13 -9.03 2.43 7.74
N LYS A 14 -9.41 1.16 7.77
CA LYS A 14 -9.02 0.19 8.79
C LYS A 14 -7.72 -0.51 8.39
N SER A 15 -6.95 -0.98 9.37
CA SER A 15 -5.71 -1.74 9.14
C SER A 15 -4.63 -1.01 8.33
N ILE A 16 -4.48 0.30 8.55
CA ILE A 16 -3.45 1.12 7.88
C ILE A 16 -2.02 0.66 8.23
N TYR A 17 -1.82 -0.05 9.34
CA TYR A 17 -0.51 -0.59 9.73
C TYR A 17 0.01 -1.70 8.78
N LEU A 18 -0.84 -2.29 7.95
CA LEU A 18 -0.48 -3.40 7.05
C LEU A 18 0.56 -3.01 5.97
N PRO A 19 0.39 -1.89 5.23
CA PRO A 19 1.45 -1.32 4.38
C PRO A 19 2.74 -0.96 5.12
N PHE A 20 2.65 -0.57 6.41
CA PHE A 20 3.83 -0.25 7.21
C PHE A 20 4.66 -1.49 7.54
N ILE A 21 4.02 -2.54 8.05
CA ILE A 21 4.70 -3.80 8.41
C ILE A 21 5.36 -4.42 7.17
N THR A 22 4.59 -4.55 6.08
CA THR A 22 5.10 -5.13 4.83
C THR A 22 6.20 -4.28 4.21
N GLY A 23 6.02 -2.95 4.20
CA GLY A 23 7.03 -2.02 3.70
C GLY A 23 8.34 -2.06 4.48
N GLY A 24 8.24 -2.03 5.82
CA GLY A 24 9.39 -2.12 6.71
C GLY A 24 10.17 -3.41 6.51
N LEU A 25 9.48 -4.56 6.53
CA LEU A 25 10.12 -5.87 6.34
C LEU A 25 10.79 -6.00 4.97
N THR A 26 10.12 -5.53 3.91
CA THR A 26 10.68 -5.58 2.55
C THR A 26 11.92 -4.69 2.43
N LEU A 27 11.88 -3.49 3.03
CA LEU A 27 12.99 -2.56 3.02
C LEU A 27 14.20 -3.11 3.79
N THR A 28 13.98 -3.65 4.99
CA THR A 28 15.04 -4.27 5.78
C THR A 28 15.62 -5.50 5.10
N ALA A 29 14.79 -6.29 4.41
CA ALA A 29 15.25 -7.45 3.65
C ALA A 29 16.17 -7.07 2.49
N GLY A 30 15.85 -5.98 1.76
CA GLY A 30 16.74 -5.47 0.70
C GLY A 30 18.13 -5.11 1.21
N ILE A 31 18.21 -4.48 2.39
CA ILE A 31 19.48 -4.16 3.06
C ILE A 31 20.19 -5.44 3.51
N PHE A 32 19.44 -6.39 4.08
CA PHE A 32 19.99 -7.64 4.61
C PHE A 32 20.62 -8.53 3.53
N ILE A 33 20.04 -8.57 2.32
CA ILE A 33 20.61 -9.31 1.17
C ILE A 33 22.03 -8.84 0.85
N VAL A 34 22.27 -7.52 0.82
CA VAL A 34 23.60 -6.96 0.52
C VAL A 34 24.61 -7.29 1.61
N LEU A 35 24.19 -7.22 2.88
CA LEU A 35 25.10 -7.35 4.02
C LEU A 35 25.48 -8.80 4.32
N CYS A 36 24.56 -9.74 4.15
CA CYS A 36 24.71 -11.10 4.66
C CYS A 36 24.76 -12.19 3.57
N ASN A 37 24.64 -11.81 2.29
CA ASN A 37 24.65 -12.74 1.14
C ASN A 37 23.73 -13.96 1.36
N VAL A 38 22.50 -13.67 1.80
CA VAL A 38 21.50 -14.69 2.11
C VAL A 38 20.78 -15.17 0.85
N ASN A 39 20.20 -16.37 0.91
CA ASN A 39 19.37 -16.88 -0.18
C ASN A 39 18.13 -15.99 -0.38
N TYR A 40 18.20 -15.12 -1.39
CA TYR A 40 17.17 -14.14 -1.67
C TYR A 40 15.88 -14.77 -2.20
N ILE A 41 15.90 -15.98 -2.75
CA ILE A 41 14.73 -16.63 -3.37
C ILE A 41 13.67 -16.90 -2.31
N GLU A 42 14.06 -17.58 -1.23
CA GLU A 42 13.16 -17.93 -0.11
C GLU A 42 12.69 -16.67 0.65
N LEU A 43 13.58 -15.68 0.76
CA LEU A 43 13.24 -14.40 1.38
C LEU A 43 12.21 -13.62 0.55
N CYS A 44 12.42 -13.51 -0.76
CA CYS A 44 11.51 -12.84 -1.68
C CYS A 44 10.14 -13.53 -1.73
N GLY A 45 10.11 -14.86 -1.85
CA GLY A 45 8.85 -15.62 -1.85
C GLY A 45 8.06 -15.38 -0.57
N SER A 46 8.72 -15.44 0.59
CA SER A 46 8.10 -15.17 1.89
C SER A 46 7.56 -13.74 2.03
N LEU A 47 8.31 -12.75 1.55
CA LEU A 47 7.87 -11.35 1.52
C LEU A 47 6.68 -11.15 0.58
N PHE A 48 6.66 -11.81 -0.59
CA PHE A 48 5.54 -11.72 -1.51
C PHE A 48 4.28 -12.33 -0.93
N ILE A 49 4.36 -13.51 -0.30
CA ILE A 49 3.22 -14.12 0.42
C ILE A 49 2.67 -13.15 1.46
N LEU A 50 3.53 -12.61 2.32
CA LEU A 50 3.13 -11.68 3.37
C LEU A 50 2.51 -10.40 2.78
N SER A 51 3.07 -9.90 1.68
CA SER A 51 2.58 -8.70 1.01
C SER A 51 1.21 -8.93 0.34
N GLY A 52 1.00 -10.07 -0.30
CA GLY A 52 -0.27 -10.46 -0.91
C GLY A 52 -1.35 -10.65 0.15
N LEU A 53 -1.04 -11.36 1.24
CA LEU A 53 -1.96 -11.55 2.36
C LEU A 53 -2.36 -10.21 3.00
N SER A 54 -1.38 -9.36 3.28
CA SER A 54 -1.58 -8.03 3.85
C SER A 54 -2.45 -7.14 2.95
N LEU A 55 -2.18 -7.12 1.64
CA LEU A 55 -2.98 -6.39 0.66
C LEU A 55 -4.41 -6.92 0.57
N GLY A 56 -4.59 -8.24 0.59
CA GLY A 56 -5.89 -8.89 0.58
C GLY A 56 -6.72 -8.52 1.80
N ILE A 57 -6.16 -8.66 3.00
CA ILE A 57 -6.82 -8.29 4.27
C ILE A 57 -7.17 -6.80 4.28
N PHE A 58 -6.25 -5.94 3.85
CA PHE A 58 -6.49 -4.49 3.77
C PHE A 58 -7.65 -4.17 2.83
N THR A 59 -7.66 -4.75 1.64
CA THR A 59 -8.69 -4.50 0.63
C THR A 59 -10.06 -5.01 1.09
N ILE A 60 -10.13 -6.23 1.61
CA ILE A 60 -11.40 -6.83 2.10
C ILE A 60 -11.95 -6.03 3.28
N ARG A 61 -11.11 -5.59 4.22
CA ARG A 61 -11.59 -4.77 5.36
C ARG A 61 -12.08 -3.38 4.94
N ASN A 62 -11.62 -2.88 3.80
CA ASN A 62 -11.90 -1.54 3.30
C ASN A 62 -12.69 -1.54 1.99
N TYR A 63 -13.38 -2.63 1.63
CA TYR A 63 -14.05 -2.79 0.33
C TYR A 63 -15.07 -1.69 0.01
N LYS A 64 -15.70 -1.09 1.04
CA LYS A 64 -16.65 0.04 0.88
C LYS A 64 -15.98 1.37 0.55
N ILE A 65 -14.68 1.48 0.83
CA ILE A 65 -13.89 2.71 0.70
C ILE A 65 -13.03 2.63 -0.57
N VAL A 66 -12.43 1.46 -0.84
CA VAL A 66 -11.54 1.22 -1.99
C VAL A 66 -12.37 1.03 -3.25
N ASN A 67 -12.25 1.97 -4.19
CA ASN A 67 -12.86 1.81 -5.51
C ASN A 67 -12.08 0.76 -6.31
N GLY A 68 -12.77 -0.13 -7.03
CA GLY A 68 -12.11 -1.23 -7.77
C GLY A 68 -11.51 -2.33 -6.89
N TRP A 69 -12.04 -2.53 -5.67
CA TRP A 69 -11.55 -3.50 -4.68
C TRP A 69 -11.34 -4.93 -5.25
N GLY A 70 -12.17 -5.38 -6.19
CA GLY A 70 -12.07 -6.72 -6.79
C GLY A 70 -10.73 -6.95 -7.51
N GLY A 71 -10.23 -5.92 -8.23
CA GLY A 71 -8.93 -5.99 -8.89
C GLY A 71 -7.78 -6.08 -7.87
N TYR A 72 -7.85 -5.28 -6.80
CA TYR A 72 -6.85 -5.34 -5.73
C TYR A 72 -6.83 -6.70 -5.02
N VAL A 73 -7.98 -7.33 -4.79
CA VAL A 73 -8.06 -8.71 -4.24
C VAL A 73 -7.50 -9.74 -5.22
N LEU A 74 -7.81 -9.62 -6.51
CA LEU A 74 -7.26 -10.50 -7.54
C LEU A 74 -5.73 -10.43 -7.58
N PHE A 75 -5.16 -9.22 -7.64
CA PHE A 75 -3.70 -9.06 -7.63
C PHE A 75 -3.09 -9.51 -6.30
N ALA A 76 -3.75 -9.29 -5.17
CA ALA A 76 -3.30 -9.81 -3.88
C ALA A 76 -3.18 -11.33 -3.87
N ALA A 77 -4.18 -12.03 -4.42
CA ALA A 77 -4.16 -13.48 -4.56
C ALA A 77 -3.05 -13.94 -5.51
N LEU A 78 -2.89 -13.30 -6.67
CA LEU A 78 -1.83 -13.61 -7.62
C LEU A 78 -0.43 -13.46 -7.01
N ILE A 79 -0.17 -12.34 -6.32
CA ILE A 79 1.11 -12.09 -5.64
C ILE A 79 1.36 -13.14 -4.55
N MET A 80 0.33 -13.50 -3.79
CA MET A 80 0.44 -14.51 -2.74
C MET A 80 0.73 -15.90 -3.29
N ILE A 81 0.01 -16.33 -4.33
CA ILE A 81 0.21 -17.62 -5.00
C ILE A 81 1.60 -17.68 -5.63
N ALA A 82 2.03 -16.61 -6.29
CA ALA A 82 3.34 -16.53 -6.90
C ALA A 82 4.47 -16.59 -5.86
N GLY A 83 4.32 -15.91 -4.73
CA GLY A 83 5.25 -16.02 -3.60
C GLY A 83 5.34 -17.45 -3.04
N ALA A 84 4.19 -18.13 -2.90
CA ALA A 84 4.15 -19.54 -2.48
C ALA A 84 4.83 -20.46 -3.49
N TYR A 85 4.59 -20.23 -4.79
CA TYR A 85 5.23 -20.96 -5.87
C TYR A 85 6.76 -20.80 -5.84
N ILE A 86 7.26 -19.57 -5.65
CA ILE A 86 8.70 -19.30 -5.52
C ILE A 86 9.31 -20.07 -4.35
N ASN A 87 8.65 -20.07 -3.18
CA ASN A 87 9.15 -20.75 -1.99
C ASN A 87 9.16 -22.28 -2.11
N ILE A 88 8.11 -22.87 -2.70
CA ILE A 88 7.99 -24.33 -2.81
C ILE A 88 8.95 -24.88 -3.86
N TYR A 89 9.02 -24.24 -5.02
CA TYR A 89 9.77 -24.75 -6.17
C TYR A 89 11.15 -24.12 -6.35
N LYS A 90 11.55 -23.19 -5.48
CA LYS A 90 12.84 -22.47 -5.54
C LYS A 90 13.15 -21.97 -6.96
N THR A 91 12.16 -21.27 -7.52
CA THR A 91 12.14 -20.91 -8.95
C THR A 91 13.15 -19.84 -9.32
N SER A 92 13.39 -19.69 -10.63
CA SER A 92 14.29 -18.69 -11.22
C SER A 92 13.86 -17.23 -10.97
N ASP A 93 14.82 -16.32 -11.12
CA ASP A 93 14.69 -14.86 -11.04
C ASP A 93 13.55 -14.28 -11.88
N PHE A 94 13.23 -14.92 -13.02
CA PHE A 94 12.10 -14.55 -13.84
C PHE A 94 10.77 -14.48 -13.05
N PHE A 95 10.50 -15.47 -12.19
CA PHE A 95 9.26 -15.49 -11.39
C PHE A 95 9.26 -14.43 -10.29
N ILE A 96 10.43 -14.14 -9.72
CA ILE A 96 10.61 -13.05 -8.74
C ILE A 96 10.33 -11.71 -9.44
N GLY A 97 10.93 -11.48 -10.61
CA GLY A 97 10.72 -10.30 -11.44
C GLY A 97 9.25 -10.12 -11.82
N TRP A 98 8.59 -11.17 -12.30
CA TRP A 98 7.17 -11.14 -12.65
C TRP A 98 6.27 -10.84 -11.45
N THR A 99 6.50 -11.48 -10.30
CA THR A 99 5.74 -11.24 -9.07
C THR A 99 5.93 -9.81 -8.57
N ALA A 100 7.17 -9.31 -8.63
CA ALA A 100 7.48 -7.94 -8.30
C ALA A 100 6.79 -6.95 -9.25
N LEU A 101 6.64 -7.28 -10.53
CA LEU A 101 5.94 -6.45 -11.51
C LEU A 101 4.49 -6.25 -11.10
N LEU A 102 3.80 -7.34 -10.74
CA LEU A 102 2.43 -7.29 -10.23
C LEU A 102 2.35 -6.42 -8.96
N ARG A 103 3.29 -6.62 -8.03
CA ARG A 103 3.33 -5.88 -6.77
C ARG A 103 3.53 -4.38 -6.97
N CYS A 104 4.46 -4.00 -7.84
CA CYS A 104 4.75 -2.62 -8.20
C CYS A 104 3.60 -1.99 -9.01
N GLY A 105 2.97 -2.77 -9.89
CA GLY A 105 1.78 -2.35 -10.63
C GLY A 105 0.62 -1.97 -9.71
N VAL A 106 0.36 -2.77 -8.68
CA VAL A 106 -0.64 -2.43 -7.65
C VAL A 106 -0.27 -1.15 -6.90
N MET A 107 1.00 -0.97 -6.53
CA MET A 107 1.46 0.25 -5.85
C MET A 107 1.28 1.48 -6.74
N PHE A 108 1.63 1.37 -8.01
CA PHE A 108 1.47 2.42 -8.99
C PHE A 108 -0.02 2.76 -9.20
N GLY A 109 -0.89 1.74 -9.29
CA GLY A 109 -2.34 1.92 -9.32
C GLY A 109 -2.85 2.69 -8.09
N SER A 110 -2.37 2.35 -6.90
CA SER A 110 -2.73 3.08 -5.68
C SER A 110 -2.25 4.54 -5.70
N ALA A 111 -1.11 4.83 -6.34
CA ALA A 111 -0.62 6.20 -6.53
C ALA A 111 -1.57 7.03 -7.43
N LEU A 112 -2.13 6.42 -8.46
CA LEU A 112 -3.13 7.06 -9.33
C LEU A 112 -4.42 7.36 -8.57
N ASP A 113 -4.82 6.47 -7.65
CA ASP A 113 -5.98 6.73 -6.79
C ASP A 113 -5.72 7.89 -5.82
N PHE A 114 -4.50 8.03 -5.27
CA PHE A 114 -4.12 9.21 -4.50
C PHE A 114 -4.09 10.50 -5.34
N LYS A 115 -3.66 10.42 -6.60
CA LYS A 115 -3.71 11.55 -7.55
C LYS A 115 -5.13 12.04 -7.76
N ARG A 116 -6.09 11.12 -7.96
CA ARG A 116 -7.53 11.44 -8.10
C ARG A 116 -8.12 12.12 -6.87
N GLN A 117 -7.60 11.79 -5.69
CA GLN A 117 -8.01 12.39 -4.42
C GLN A 117 -7.29 13.72 -4.10
N GLY A 118 -6.42 14.21 -4.99
CA GLY A 118 -5.73 15.50 -4.82
C GLY A 118 -4.55 15.49 -3.83
N HIS A 119 -4.07 14.31 -3.41
CA HIS A 119 -2.98 14.19 -2.44
C HIS A 119 -1.62 14.52 -3.06
N LYS A 120 -0.95 15.59 -2.60
CA LYS A 120 0.36 16.06 -3.15
C LYS A 120 1.48 15.01 -3.20
N ALA A 121 1.46 13.99 -2.33
CA ALA A 121 2.51 12.97 -2.28
C ALA A 121 2.40 11.88 -3.35
N TRP A 122 1.34 11.89 -4.17
CA TRP A 122 1.13 10.90 -5.25
C TRP A 122 2.35 10.80 -6.18
N LYS A 123 3.03 11.93 -6.42
CA LYS A 123 4.21 12.01 -7.30
C LYS A 123 5.35 11.13 -6.77
N ASN A 124 5.64 11.20 -5.48
CA ASN A 124 6.73 10.44 -4.88
C ASN A 124 6.44 8.93 -4.92
N ILE A 125 5.20 8.53 -4.59
CA ILE A 125 4.76 7.13 -4.66
C ILE A 125 4.86 6.60 -6.09
N SER A 126 4.44 7.40 -7.07
CA SER A 126 4.47 7.03 -8.49
C SER A 126 5.91 6.88 -9.00
N ILE A 127 6.82 7.79 -8.63
CA ILE A 127 8.24 7.71 -8.99
C ILE A 127 8.89 6.48 -8.37
N THR A 128 8.75 6.29 -7.05
CA THR A 128 9.37 5.14 -6.38
C THR A 128 8.80 3.82 -6.88
N GLY A 129 7.49 3.74 -7.09
CA GLY A 129 6.85 2.56 -7.68
C GLY A 129 7.28 2.30 -9.12
N GLY A 130 7.46 3.35 -9.93
CA GLY A 130 7.96 3.26 -11.30
C GLY A 130 9.40 2.74 -11.38
N ILE A 131 10.27 3.16 -10.44
CA ILE A 131 11.62 2.60 -10.30
C ILE A 131 11.55 1.10 -10.00
N GLY A 132 10.61 0.67 -9.15
CA GLY A 132 10.40 -0.76 -8.85
C GLY A 132 9.92 -1.56 -10.06
N ILE A 133 9.09 -0.97 -10.92
CA ILE A 133 8.70 -1.57 -12.21
C ILE A 133 9.92 -1.73 -13.11
N LEU A 134 10.77 -0.71 -13.21
CA LEU A 134 11.98 -0.76 -14.03
C LEU A 134 12.90 -1.91 -13.60
N PHE A 135 13.23 -2.01 -12.31
CA PHE A 135 14.07 -3.10 -11.81
C PHE A 135 13.42 -4.48 -11.94
N SER A 136 12.09 -4.56 -11.85
CA SER A 136 11.35 -5.79 -12.08
C SER A 136 11.48 -6.25 -13.55
N VAL A 137 11.37 -5.34 -14.50
CA VAL A 137 11.57 -5.64 -15.93
C VAL A 137 13.01 -6.06 -16.22
N ILE A 138 13.99 -5.40 -15.61
CA ILE A 138 15.42 -5.80 -15.71
C ILE A 138 15.61 -7.22 -15.19
N LEU A 139 14.98 -7.57 -14.06
CA LEU A 139 15.08 -8.91 -13.49
C LEU A 139 14.42 -9.97 -14.40
N ILE A 140 13.32 -9.63 -15.06
CA ILE A 140 12.65 -10.51 -16.05
C ILE A 140 13.52 -10.71 -17.30
N ALA A 141 14.16 -9.65 -17.79
CA ALA A 141 15.02 -9.69 -18.97
C ALA A 141 16.33 -10.46 -18.73
N GLY A 142 16.67 -10.72 -17.47
CA GLY A 142 17.95 -11.29 -17.07
C GLY A 142 18.97 -10.19 -16.78
N PRO A 143 19.42 -10.01 -15.52
CA PRO A 143 20.45 -9.03 -15.16
C PRO A 143 21.76 -9.19 -15.94
N GLU A 144 22.07 -10.44 -16.33
CA GLU A 144 23.24 -10.81 -17.12
C GLU A 144 23.29 -10.11 -18.48
N ALA A 145 22.14 -9.85 -19.11
CA ALA A 145 22.05 -9.14 -20.38
C ALA A 145 22.59 -7.69 -20.28
N LEU A 146 22.64 -7.13 -19.07
CA LEU A 146 23.11 -5.78 -18.78
C LEU A 146 24.44 -5.78 -18.01
N ASN A 147 25.08 -6.95 -17.82
CA ASN A 147 26.26 -7.13 -16.97
C ASN A 147 26.05 -6.61 -15.53
N LEU A 148 24.81 -6.69 -15.02
CA LEU A 148 24.48 -6.26 -13.66
C LEU A 148 24.42 -7.48 -12.72
N PRO A 149 24.96 -7.38 -11.50
CA PRO A 149 24.81 -8.44 -10.52
C PRO A 149 23.35 -8.56 -10.09
N THR A 150 22.81 -9.79 -10.08
CA THR A 150 21.41 -10.07 -9.70
C THR A 150 21.07 -9.54 -8.31
N ASP A 151 21.96 -9.74 -7.34
CA ASP A 151 21.77 -9.26 -5.97
C ASP A 151 21.54 -7.74 -5.91
N PHE A 152 22.25 -6.98 -6.73
CA PHE A 152 22.08 -5.53 -6.82
C PHE A 152 20.68 -5.17 -7.35
N VAL A 153 20.24 -5.82 -8.42
CA VAL A 153 18.90 -5.60 -9.01
C VAL A 153 17.80 -5.92 -7.99
N ILE A 154 17.91 -7.04 -7.28
CA ILE A 154 16.94 -7.47 -6.26
C ILE A 154 16.94 -6.51 -5.07
N THR A 155 18.10 -6.06 -4.60
CA THR A 155 18.18 -5.08 -3.52
C THR A 155 17.46 -3.79 -3.88
N PHE A 156 17.76 -3.21 -5.05
CA PHE A 156 17.13 -1.95 -5.46
C PHE A 156 15.63 -2.10 -5.68
N LEU A 157 15.19 -3.25 -6.20
CA LEU A 157 13.80 -3.61 -6.32
C LEU A 157 13.11 -3.63 -4.95
N LEU A 158 13.64 -4.37 -3.97
CA LEU A 158 13.05 -4.48 -2.63
C LEU A 158 13.07 -3.15 -1.88
N LEU A 159 14.12 -2.34 -2.03
CA LEU A 159 14.20 -0.99 -1.46
C LEU A 159 13.11 -0.09 -2.05
N SER A 160 12.93 -0.10 -3.38
CA SER A 160 11.88 0.67 -4.04
C SER A 160 10.49 0.25 -3.57
N VAL A 161 10.21 -1.07 -3.51
CA VAL A 161 8.93 -1.61 -3.03
C VAL A 161 8.69 -1.22 -1.58
N GLY A 162 9.70 -1.37 -0.72
CA GLY A 162 9.64 -1.00 0.70
C GLY A 162 9.34 0.47 0.91
N LEU A 163 10.09 1.36 0.23
CA LEU A 163 9.89 2.81 0.27
C LEU A 163 8.50 3.20 -0.21
N THR A 164 8.05 2.65 -1.34
CA THR A 164 6.72 2.94 -1.89
C THR A 164 5.62 2.55 -0.91
N SER A 165 5.75 1.41 -0.21
CA SER A 165 4.78 0.95 0.78
C SER A 165 4.73 1.88 2.01
N LEU A 166 5.88 2.37 2.47
CA LEU A 166 5.97 3.32 3.58
C LEU A 166 5.38 4.69 3.22
N LEU A 167 5.56 5.14 1.97
CA LEU A 167 4.92 6.37 1.48
C LEU A 167 3.40 6.22 1.44
N ILE A 168 2.89 5.09 0.94
CA ILE A 168 1.44 4.78 0.96
C ILE A 168 0.91 4.80 2.40
N PHE A 169 1.64 4.19 3.35
CA PHE A 169 1.27 4.23 4.76
C PHE A 169 1.18 5.66 5.30
N SER A 170 2.16 6.50 5.00
CA SER A 170 2.19 7.90 5.45
C SER A 170 0.97 8.67 4.95
N GLU A 171 0.59 8.48 3.69
CA GLU A 171 -0.60 9.12 3.11
C GLU A 171 -1.90 8.59 3.73
N LEU A 172 -2.03 7.28 3.91
CA LEU A 172 -3.18 6.71 4.60
C LEU A 172 -3.30 7.25 6.05
N ARG A 173 -2.18 7.42 6.75
CA ARG A 173 -2.16 7.99 8.10
C ARG A 173 -2.64 9.45 8.11
N LYS A 174 -2.24 10.26 7.12
CA LYS A 174 -2.72 11.64 6.96
C LYS A 174 -4.22 11.70 6.70
N VAL A 175 -4.72 10.88 5.78
CA VAL A 175 -6.16 10.75 5.47
C VAL A 175 -6.95 10.38 6.72
N ASN A 176 -6.48 9.39 7.47
CA ASN A 176 -7.18 8.91 8.66
C ASN A 176 -7.20 9.93 9.80
N ARG A 177 -6.09 10.68 9.98
CA ARG A 177 -6.03 11.77 10.95
C ARG A 177 -7.02 12.88 10.60
N LEU A 178 -7.08 13.28 9.33
CA LEU A 178 -8.02 14.30 8.86
C LEU A 178 -9.47 13.88 9.12
N HIS A 179 -9.80 12.62 8.81
CA HIS A 179 -11.12 12.05 9.09
C HIS A 179 -11.47 12.08 10.58
N GLY A 180 -10.53 11.73 11.45
CA GLY A 180 -10.72 11.77 12.91
C GLY A 180 -10.97 13.18 13.44
N VAL A 181 -10.26 14.19 12.91
CA VAL A 181 -10.47 15.60 13.27
C VAL A 181 -11.85 16.07 12.83
N ILE A 182 -12.24 15.81 11.57
CA ILE A 182 -13.55 16.19 11.04
C ILE A 182 -14.68 15.56 11.86
N LYS A 183 -14.58 14.27 12.19
CA LYS A 183 -15.57 13.57 13.04
C LYS A 183 -15.72 14.23 14.42
N THR A 184 -14.61 14.66 15.01
CA THR A 184 -14.61 15.31 16.33
C THR A 184 -15.26 16.70 16.26
N LEU A 185 -14.98 17.46 15.19
CA LEU A 185 -15.57 18.78 14.96
C LEU A 185 -17.08 18.69 14.76
N MET A 186 -17.55 17.76 13.92
CA MET A 186 -18.99 17.55 13.71
C MET A 186 -19.70 17.17 15.01
N LYS A 187 -19.13 16.23 15.78
CA LYS A 187 -19.72 15.83 17.07
C LYS A 187 -19.79 16.99 18.06
N LYS A 188 -18.79 17.87 18.07
CA LYS A 188 -18.76 19.07 18.92
C LYS A 188 -19.80 20.11 18.45
N GLN A 189 -19.96 20.28 17.15
CA GLN A 189 -20.96 21.17 16.56
C GLN A 189 -22.39 20.69 16.86
N ASP A 190 -22.68 19.40 16.68
CA ASP A 190 -23.99 18.82 17.00
C ASP A 190 -24.31 18.94 18.49
N TYR A 191 -23.32 18.69 19.36
CA TYR A 191 -23.48 18.88 20.80
C TYR A 191 -23.79 20.33 21.18
N ASN A 192 -23.04 21.28 20.62
CA ASN A 192 -23.26 22.71 20.87
C ASN A 192 -24.63 23.17 20.37
N TYR A 193 -25.06 22.68 19.21
CA TYR A 193 -26.38 22.97 18.66
C TYR A 193 -27.50 22.42 19.55
N SER A 194 -27.44 21.15 19.95
CA SER A 194 -28.40 20.54 20.89
C SER A 194 -28.49 21.31 22.22
N LYS A 195 -27.34 21.72 22.78
CA LYS A 195 -27.31 22.53 24.01
C LYS A 195 -27.99 23.89 23.85
N SER A 196 -27.82 24.55 22.71
CA SER A 196 -28.46 25.85 22.44
C SER A 196 -29.99 25.76 22.37
N LEU A 197 -30.53 24.67 21.81
CA LEU A 197 -31.97 24.41 21.76
C LEU A 197 -32.57 24.19 23.16
N LEU A 198 -31.89 23.41 24.00
CA LEU A 198 -32.33 23.15 25.38
C LEU A 198 -32.28 24.42 26.26
N SER A 199 -31.29 25.29 26.04
CA SER A 199 -31.21 26.58 26.72
C SER A 199 -32.36 27.52 26.35
N GLN A 200 -32.85 27.49 25.11
CA GLN A 200 -33.97 28.32 24.67
C GLN A 200 -35.32 27.78 25.16
N SER A 201 -35.48 26.47 25.32
CA SER A 201 -36.71 25.87 25.86
C SER A 201 -36.87 26.04 27.38
N SER A 202 -35.77 26.26 28.11
CA SER A 202 -35.77 26.47 29.57
C SER A 202 -36.15 27.89 30.02
N ILE A 203 -36.30 28.83 29.09
CA ILE A 203 -36.59 30.26 29.37
C ILE A 203 -38.09 30.59 29.12
N LYS A 204 -38.90 29.59 28.76
CA LYS A 204 -40.37 29.68 28.70
C LYS A 204 -40.99 28.93 29.86
#